data_AF-A0A961S3P5-F1
#
_entry.id   AF-A0A961S3P5-F1
#
_cell.length_a   1.000
_cell.length_b   1.000
_cell.length_c   1.000
_cell.angle_alpha   90.00
_cell.angle_beta   90.00
_cell.angle_gamma   90.00
#
_symmetry.space_group_name_H-M   'P 1'
#
loop_
_entity.id
_entity.type
_entity.pdbx_description
1 polymer ?
#
loop_
_entity_poly.entity_id
_entity_poly.type
_entity_poly.pdbx_seq_one_letter_code
_entity_poly.pdbx_strand_id
1 'polypeptide(L)'
;SAFFENDHTTPTGLGGYLKERGFTRVTCVGLAFDFCVRFSAEDAHALGFETEVIEAACRAIDLNGSAAATRSSFAERGIVLT
;
A
#
# COMPACT_ATOMS: atom_id res chain seq x y z
N SER A 1 -5.12 6.48 -0.48
CA SER A 1 -4.52 5.37 -1.25
C SER A 1 -4.37 5.79 -2.69
N ALA A 2 -3.56 5.11 -3.50
CA ALA A 2 -3.55 5.27 -4.95
C ALA A 2 -4.66 4.48 -5.67
N PHE A 3 -5.33 3.54 -4.99
CA PHE A 3 -6.34 2.65 -5.57
C PHE A 3 -7.78 3.06 -5.29
N PHE A 4 -8.03 3.62 -4.09
CA PHE A 4 -9.33 4.13 -3.67
C PHE A 4 -9.19 5.51 -3.01
N GLU A 5 -10.24 6.30 -3.13
CA GLU A 5 -10.39 7.57 -2.42
C GLU A 5 -10.59 7.36 -0.91
N ASN A 6 -10.57 8.45 -0.13
CA ASN A 6 -10.70 8.39 1.33
C ASN A 6 -12.10 7.96 1.83
N ASP A 7 -13.08 7.78 0.92
CA ASP A 7 -14.37 7.19 1.23
C ASP A 7 -14.34 5.65 1.24
N HIS A 8 -13.21 5.05 0.89
CA HIS A 8 -12.98 3.60 0.81
C HIS A 8 -13.88 2.84 -0.19
N THR A 9 -14.55 3.56 -1.10
CA THR A 9 -15.50 2.97 -2.06
C THR A 9 -15.28 3.43 -3.49
N THR A 10 -14.85 4.69 -3.69
CA THR A 10 -14.63 5.26 -5.02
C THR A 10 -13.27 4.82 -5.56
N PRO A 11 -13.20 4.02 -6.63
CA PRO A 11 -11.94 3.58 -7.22
C PRO A 11 -11.29 4.71 -8.03
N THR A 12 -9.97 4.83 -7.97
CA THR A 12 -9.20 5.81 -8.77
C THR A 12 -9.02 5.39 -10.23
N GLY A 13 -9.30 4.11 -10.54
CA GLY A 13 -9.06 3.47 -11.83
C GLY A 13 -7.72 2.73 -11.95
N LEU A 14 -6.77 2.95 -11.03
CA LEU A 14 -5.45 2.32 -11.08
C LEU A 14 -5.52 0.79 -11.01
N GLY A 15 -6.38 0.24 -10.14
CA GLY A 15 -6.55 -1.20 -10.01
C GLY A 15 -7.02 -1.88 -11.30
N GLY A 16 -8.00 -1.27 -11.99
CA GLY A 16 -8.46 -1.75 -13.30
C GLY A 16 -7.38 -1.63 -14.36
N TYR A 17 -6.71 -0.47 -14.43
CA TYR A 17 -5.61 -0.21 -15.37
C TYR A 17 -4.51 -1.28 -15.31
N LEU A 18 -4.11 -1.67 -14.09
CA LEU A 18 -3.06 -2.66 -13.87
C LEU A 18 -3.52 -4.08 -14.22
N LYS A 19 -4.72 -4.48 -13.79
CA LYS A 19 -5.28 -5.81 -14.06
C LYS A 19 -5.49 -6.06 -15.55
N GLU A 20 -6.04 -5.09 -16.27
CA GLU A 20 -6.25 -5.18 -17.73
C GLU A 20 -4.95 -5.37 -18.51
N ARG A 21 -3.81 -4.93 -17.94
CA ARG A 21 -2.47 -5.09 -18.53
C ARG A 21 -1.75 -6.36 -18.07
N GLY A 22 -2.39 -7.19 -17.25
CA GLY A 22 -1.83 -8.44 -16.76
C GLY A 22 -0.75 -8.29 -15.69
N PHE A 23 -0.67 -7.13 -15.02
CA PHE A 23 0.21 -7.00 -13.86
C PHE A 23 -0.34 -7.80 -12.68
N THR A 24 0.51 -8.60 -12.05
CA THR A 24 0.14 -9.45 -10.90
C THR A 24 0.80 -9.01 -9.60
N ARG A 25 1.89 -8.22 -9.68
CA ARG A 25 2.68 -7.76 -8.54
C ARG A 25 2.81 -6.24 -8.51
N VAL A 26 2.70 -5.67 -7.31
CA VAL A 26 2.87 -4.24 -7.03
C VAL A 26 3.93 -4.09 -5.94
N THR A 27 4.96 -3.29 -6.22
CA THR A 27 5.95 -2.87 -5.22
C THR A 27 5.73 -1.38 -4.92
N CYS A 28 5.48 -1.04 -3.66
CA CYS A 28 5.26 0.34 -3.22
C CYS A 28 6.53 0.93 -2.59
N VAL A 29 6.82 2.18 -2.96
CA VAL A 29 7.90 3.00 -2.40
C VAL A 29 7.43 4.45 -2.29
N GLY A 30 8.18 5.31 -1.58
CA GLY A 30 7.93 6.75 -1.54
C GLY A 30 7.41 7.26 -0.19
N LEU A 31 6.53 8.26 -0.23
CA LEU A 31 6.13 9.04 0.94
C LEU A 31 4.60 9.17 1.08
N ALA A 32 4.03 9.18 2.27
CA ALA A 32 4.65 8.79 3.54
C ALA A 32 4.45 7.27 3.78
N PHE A 33 5.46 6.60 4.34
CA PHE A 33 5.46 5.17 4.66
C PHE A 33 4.16 4.74 5.38
N ASP A 34 3.77 5.54 6.35
CA ASP A 34 2.72 5.29 7.32
C ASP A 34 1.34 5.86 6.97
N PHE A 35 1.22 6.43 5.76
CA PHE A 35 -0.04 6.94 5.21
C PHE A 35 -0.20 6.50 3.75
N CYS A 36 0.26 7.32 2.79
CA CYS A 36 0.03 7.07 1.37
C CYS A 36 0.58 5.73 0.91
N VAL A 37 1.78 5.35 1.37
CA VAL A 37 2.39 4.06 1.05
C VAL A 37 1.60 2.93 1.69
N ARG A 38 1.34 3.01 3.01
CA ARG A 38 0.50 2.05 3.74
C ARG A 38 -0.83 1.78 3.06
N PHE A 39 -1.65 2.81 2.88
CA PHE A 39 -2.99 2.64 2.32
C PHE A 39 -2.96 2.10 0.90
N SER A 40 -1.97 2.49 0.09
CA SER A 40 -1.83 1.96 -1.27
C SER A 40 -1.42 0.50 -1.27
N ALA A 41 -0.53 0.07 -0.37
CA ALA A 41 -0.13 -1.33 -0.24
C ALA A 41 -1.28 -2.20 0.29
N GLU A 42 -2.01 -1.73 1.31
CA GLU A 42 -3.17 -2.44 1.86
C GLU A 42 -4.26 -2.64 0.80
N ASP A 43 -4.55 -1.62 -0.02
CA ASP A 43 -5.53 -1.72 -1.10
C ASP A 43 -5.04 -2.59 -2.26
N ALA A 44 -3.75 -2.52 -2.63
CA ALA A 44 -3.18 -3.41 -3.64
C ALA A 44 -3.33 -4.88 -3.22
N HIS A 45 -3.01 -5.18 -1.96
CA HIS A 45 -3.17 -6.50 -1.38
C HIS A 45 -4.65 -6.94 -1.38
N ALA A 46 -5.57 -6.06 -0.96
CA ALA A 46 -7.00 -6.35 -0.96
C ALA A 46 -7.56 -6.59 -2.38
N LEU A 47 -6.99 -5.95 -3.40
CA LEU A 47 -7.32 -6.17 -4.81
C LEU A 47 -6.72 -7.47 -5.37
N GLY A 48 -5.92 -8.20 -4.61
CA GLY A 48 -5.35 -9.50 -4.98
C GLY A 48 -4.01 -9.42 -5.72
N PHE A 49 -3.31 -8.28 -5.66
CA PHE A 49 -1.94 -8.22 -6.17
C PHE A 49 -0.96 -8.81 -5.15
N GLU A 50 0.07 -9.51 -5.64
CA GLU A 50 1.27 -9.75 -4.84
C GLU A 50 1.86 -8.40 -4.45
N THR A 51 1.94 -8.10 -3.15
CA THR A 51 2.26 -6.75 -2.68
C THR A 51 3.51 -6.74 -1.81
N GLU A 52 4.44 -5.86 -2.16
CA GLU A 52 5.69 -5.62 -1.43
C GLU A 52 5.86 -4.12 -1.17
N VAL A 53 6.44 -3.77 -0.02
CA VAL A 53 6.90 -2.41 0.30
C VAL A 53 8.39 -2.44 0.58
N ILE A 54 9.17 -1.61 -0.10
CA ILE A 54 10.61 -1.45 0.18
C ILE A 54 10.76 -0.32 1.20
N GLU A 55 10.90 -0.66 2.48
CA GLU A 55 10.93 0.29 3.59
C GLU A 55 12.13 1.24 3.46
N ALA A 56 13.28 0.74 3.02
CA ALA A 56 14.48 1.55 2.78
C ALA A 56 14.28 2.64 1.71
N ALA A 57 13.28 2.49 0.84
CA ALA A 57 12.87 3.47 -0.17
C ALA A 57 11.67 4.33 0.28
N CYS A 58 11.34 4.32 1.58
CA CYS A 58 10.25 5.08 2.16
C CYS A 58 10.69 5.98 3.32
N ARG A 59 9.85 6.96 3.68
CA ARG A 59 10.00 7.73 4.92
C ARG A 59 8.65 7.94 5.57
N ALA A 60 8.57 7.71 6.88
CA ALA A 60 7.37 7.95 7.67
C ALA A 60 7.27 9.41 8.12
N ILE A 61 6.05 9.87 8.39
CA ILE A 61 5.80 11.09 9.18
C ILE A 61 5.89 10.75 10.67
N ASP A 62 5.40 9.57 11.06
CA ASP A 62 5.37 9.00 12.41
C ASP A 62 4.55 9.80 13.44
N LEU A 63 3.29 10.10 13.09
CA LEU A 63 2.33 10.70 14.00
C LEU A 63 1.80 9.64 14.99
N ASN A 64 2.07 9.84 16.28
CA ASN A 64 1.58 8.98 17.36
C ASN A 64 1.92 7.49 17.16
N GLY A 65 3.10 7.18 16.61
CA GLY A 65 3.55 5.80 16.37
C GLY A 65 2.93 5.14 15.14
N SER A 66 2.41 5.93 14.19
CA SER A 66 1.84 5.42 12.94
C SER A 66 2.82 4.56 12.13
N ALA A 67 4.13 4.81 12.21
CA ALA A 67 5.12 3.97 11.54
C ALA A 67 5.17 2.55 12.14
N ALA A 68 5.11 2.43 13.47
CA ALA A 68 5.05 1.12 14.13
C ALA A 68 3.74 0.39 13.80
N ALA A 69 2.61 1.09 13.86
CA ALA A 69 1.31 0.53 13.50
C ALA A 69 1.24 0.05 12.04
N THR A 70 1.95 0.72 11.13
CA THR A 70 2.06 0.32 9.72
C THR A 70 2.78 -1.01 9.57
N ARG A 71 3.92 -1.19 10.24
CA ARG A 71 4.68 -2.45 10.21
C ARG A 71 3.86 -3.61 10.77
N SER A 72 3.14 -3.39 11.86
CA SER A 72 2.22 -4.40 12.41
C SER A 72 1.11 -4.78 11.42
N SER A 73 0.48 -3.78 10.78
CA SER A 73 -0.58 -4.02 9.77
C SER A 73 -0.07 -4.87 8.60
N PHE A 74 1.14 -4.57 8.09
CA PHE A 74 1.73 -5.35 7.01
C PHE A 74 2.03 -6.79 7.43
N ALA A 75 2.59 -7.00 8.62
CA ALA A 75 2.83 -8.32 9.16
C ALA A 75 1.53 -9.14 9.33
N GLU A 76 0.48 -8.53 9.87
CA GLU A 76 -0.83 -9.17 10.06
C GLU A 76 -1.51 -9.56 8.74
N ARG A 77 -1.33 -8.77 7.68
CA ARG A 77 -1.92 -8.99 6.35
C ARG A 77 -1.05 -9.83 5.43
N GLY A 78 0.18 -10.15 5.82
CA GLY A 78 1.15 -10.84 4.95
C GLY A 78 1.62 -9.97 3.77
N ILE A 79 1.64 -8.65 3.93
CA ILE A 79 2.28 -7.73 2.98
C ILE A 79 3.78 -7.79 3.23
N VAL A 80 4.56 -8.09 2.19
CA VAL A 80 6.02 -8.22 2.31
C VAL A 80 6.63 -6.84 2.55
N LEU A 81 7.51 -6.74 3.54
CA LEU A 81 8.24 -5.53 3.89
C LEU A 81 9.74 -5.83 3.82
N THR A 82 10.44 -5.17 2.91
CA THR A 82 11.88 -5.37 2.61
C THR A 82 12.74 -4.15 2.87
#